data_AF-A0A2S5JEM0-F1
#
_entry.id   AF-A0A2S5JEM0-F1
#
_cell.length_a   1.000
_cell.length_b   1.000
_cell.length_c   1.000
_cell.angle_alpha   90.00
_cell.angle_beta   90.00
_cell.angle_gamma   90.00
#
_symmetry.space_group_name_H-M   'P 1'
#
loop_
_entity.id
_entity.type
_entity.pdbx_description
1 polymer ?
#
loop_
_entity_poly.entity_id
_entity_poly.type
_entity_poly.pdbx_seq_one_letter_code
_entity_poly.pdbx_strand_id
1 'polypeptide(L)' 'MQFLSQISFDEIVASLLACLILREVMILALPDRIAGPGGWLIDTGEEEA' A
#
# COMPACT_ATOMS: atom_id res chain seq x y z
N MET A 1 -26.64 -10.30 4.80
CA MET A 1 -26.01 -11.51 4.23
C MET A 1 -26.01 -11.55 2.70
N GLN A 2 -26.94 -10.87 2.01
CA GLN A 2 -27.02 -10.88 0.53
C GLN A 2 -25.87 -10.12 -0.18
N PHE A 3 -25.26 -9.13 0.48
CA PHE A 3 -24.12 -8.37 -0.04
C PHE A 3 -22.83 -9.20 -0.16
N LEU A 4 -22.56 -10.05 0.84
CA LEU A 4 -21.41 -10.96 0.82
C LEU A 4 -21.53 -12.06 -0.23
N SER A 5 -22.74 -12.33 -0.73
CA SER A 5 -23.00 -13.31 -1.80
C SER A 5 -22.70 -12.76 -3.19
N GLN A 6 -22.55 -11.45 -3.34
CA GLN A 6 -22.24 -10.79 -4.62
C GLN A 6 -20.74 -10.69 -4.87
N ILE A 7 -19.92 -10.80 -3.82
CA ILE A 7 -18.47 -10.76 -3.93
C ILE A 7 -17.99 -12.16 -4.32
N SER A 8 -17.44 -12.26 -5.53
CA SER A 8 -16.81 -13.50 -5.99
C SER A 8 -15.46 -13.71 -5.29
N PHE A 9 -15.03 -14.97 -5.17
CA PHE A 9 -13.70 -15.27 -4.66
C PHE A 9 -12.60 -14.61 -5.50
N ASP A 10 -12.79 -14.55 -6.82
CA ASP A 10 -11.84 -13.92 -7.74
C ASP A 10 -11.70 -12.42 -7.47
N GLU A 11 -12.78 -11.70 -7.18
CA GLU A 11 -12.72 -10.28 -6.79
C GLU A 11 -11.93 -10.05 -5.50
N ILE A 12 -12.00 -10.97 -4.54
CA ILE A 12 -11.21 -10.89 -3.31
C ILE A 12 -9.72 -11.07 -3.64
N VAL A 13 -9.39 -12.07 -4.46
CA VAL A 13 -8.01 -12.34 -4.88
C VAL A 13 -7.46 -11.17 -5.72
N ALA A 14 -8.24 -10.66 -6.66
CA ALA A 14 -7.88 -9.51 -7.48
C ALA A 14 -7.65 -8.25 -6.64
N SER A 15 -8.50 -8.01 -5.63
CA SER A 15 -8.34 -6.89 -4.70
C SER A 15 -7.08 -7.01 -3.85
N LEU A 16 -6.78 -8.22 -3.37
CA LEU A 16 -5.54 -8.50 -2.64
C LEU A 16 -4.31 -8.25 -3.53
N LEU A 17 -4.32 -8.78 -4.77
CA LEU A 17 -3.25 -8.56 -5.74
C LEU A 17 -3.08 -7.08 -6.07
N ALA A 18 -4.18 -6.35 -6.27
CA ALA A 18 -4.15 -4.91 -6.50
C ALA A 18 -3.50 -4.15 -5.34
N CYS A 19 -3.81 -4.51 -4.09
CA CYS A 19 -3.15 -3.93 -2.91
C CYS A 19 -1.64 -4.19 -2.90
N LEU A 20 -1.20 -5.41 -3.24
CA LEU A 20 0.23 -5.75 -3.30
C LEU A 20 0.96 -4.98 -4.38
N ILE A 21 0.35 -4.85 -5.57
CA ILE A 21 0.89 -4.05 -6.68
C ILE A 21 0.98 -2.58 -6.27
N LEU A 22 -0.08 -2.03 -5.69
CA LEU A 22 -0.10 -0.63 -5.24
C LEU A 22 1.02 -0.38 -4.22
N ARG A 23 1.23 -1.28 -3.26
CA ARG A 23 2.33 -1.20 -2.30
C ARG A 23 3.68 -1.14 -3.00
N GLU A 24 3.93 -2.02 -3.97
CA GLU A 24 5.21 -2.05 -4.68
C GLU A 24 5.42 -0.79 -5.53
N VAL A 25 4.37 -0.32 -6.19
CA VAL A 25 4.39 0.95 -6.91
C VAL A 25 4.69 2.11 -5.97
N MET A 26 4.09 2.14 -4.78
CA MET A 26 4.38 3.18 -3.79
C MET A 26 5.85 3.15 -3.36
N ILE A 27 6.44 1.99 -3.13
CA ILE A 27 7.87 1.87 -2.77
C ILE A 27 8.78 2.39 -3.89
N LEU A 28 8.48 2.07 -5.15
CA LEU A 28 9.33 2.44 -6.29
C LEU A 28 9.11 3.87 -6.78
N ALA A 29 7.88 4.37 -6.71
CA ALA A 29 7.47 5.62 -7.34
C ALA A 29 7.38 6.79 -6.36
N LEU A 30 7.27 6.55 -5.04
CA LEU A 30 7.30 7.67 -4.11
C LEU A 30 8.70 8.28 -4.06
N PRO A 31 8.82 9.60 -4.24
CA PRO A 31 10.07 10.30 -4.04
C PRO A 31 10.42 10.37 -2.55
N ASP A 32 11.72 10.44 -2.25
CA ASP A 32 12.25 10.43 -0.88
C ASP A 32 11.66 11.52 0.03
N ARG A 33 11.30 12.69 -0.54
CA ARG A 33 10.62 13.76 0.22
C ARG A 33 9.25 13.34 0.80
N ILE A 34 8.64 12.29 0.24
CA ILE A 34 7.35 11.73 0.67
C ILE A 34 7.58 10.46 1.50
N ALA A 35 8.43 9.53 1.05
CA ALA A 35 8.73 8.28 1.74
C ALA A 35 10.25 7.98 1.77
N GLY A 36 10.97 8.66 2.64
CA GLY A 36 12.42 8.59 2.80
C GLY A 36 12.85 9.26 4.11
N PRO A 37 14.15 9.48 4.37
CA PRO A 37 14.60 10.14 5.60
C PRO A 37 14.07 11.58 5.71
N GLY A 38 13.28 11.87 6.74
CA GLY A 38 12.54 13.13 6.90
C GLY A 38 11.33 13.27 5.96
N GLY A 39 10.81 12.15 5.42
CA GLY A 39 9.69 12.12 4.50
C GLY A 39 8.35 12.51 5.14
N TRP A 40 7.49 13.21 4.38
CA TRP A 40 6.21 13.70 4.90
C TRP A 40 5.19 12.59 5.24
N LEU A 41 5.14 11.52 4.44
CA LEU A 41 4.16 10.45 4.59
C LEU A 41 4.74 9.27 5.38
N ILE A 42 5.95 8.84 5.04
CA ILE A 42 6.67 7.77 5.73
C ILE A 42 8.09 8.28 5.99
N ASP A 43 8.38 8.61 7.24
CA ASP A 43 9.75 8.94 7.65
C ASP A 43 10.52 7.64 7.90
N THR A 44 11.58 7.43 7.14
CA THR A 44 12.49 6.29 7.30
C THR A 44 13.84 6.71 7.88
N GLY A 45 13.95 7.95 8.39
CA GLY A 45 15.13 8.43 9.10
C GLY A 45 15.29 7.68 10.41
N GLU A 46 16.54 7.52 10.85
CA GLU A 46 16.81 7.02 12.20
C GLU A 46 16.23 8.05 13.19
N GLU A 47 15.21 7.65 13.96
CA GLU A 47 14.83 8.42 15.15
C GLU A 47 16.05 8.43 16.06
N GLU A 48 16.73 9.58 16.18
CA GLU A 48 17.83 9.78 17.10
C GLU A 48 17.33 9.46 18.52
N ALA A 49 17.75 8.31 19.05
CA ALA A 49 17.39 7.77 20.35
C ALA A 49 18.01 8.56 21.52
#